data_AF-A0AA96RGZ3-F1
#
_entry.id   AF-A0AA96RGZ3-F1
#
_cell.length_a   1.000
_cell.length_b   1.000
_cell.length_c   1.000
_cell.angle_alpha   90.00
_cell.angle_beta   90.00
_cell.angle_gamma   90.00
#
_symmetry.space_group_name_H-M   'P 1'
#
loop_
_entity.id
_entity.type
_entity.pdbx_description
1 polymer ?
#
loop_
_entity_poly.entity_id
_entity_poly.type
_entity_poly.pdbx_seq_one_letter_code
_entity_poly.pdbx_strand_id
1 'polypeptide(L)' 'MGRRTDEVKESLLEMVHIYKPKDARRFVNDFVRKYRITKGYEDELTNLVKGELSKMNLSV' A
#
# COMPACT_ATOMS: atom_id res chain seq x y z
N MET A 1 4.53 0.30 -22.31
CA MET A 1 5.61 1.02 -21.60
C MET A 1 5.04 1.48 -20.27
N GLY A 2 5.29 0.73 -19.20
CA GLY A 2 4.68 0.97 -17.89
C GLY A 2 5.08 -0.18 -16.97
N ARG A 3 6.23 -0.07 -16.32
CA ARG A 3 6.79 -1.11 -15.44
C ARG A 3 7.36 -0.57 -14.12
N ARG A 4 7.23 0.75 -13.87
CA ARG A 4 7.77 1.40 -12.64
C ARG A 4 6.71 1.67 -11.58
N THR A 5 5.44 1.82 -11.98
CA THR A 5 4.35 2.05 -11.02
C THR A 5 4.04 0.79 -10.21
N ASP A 6 4.41 -0.38 -10.74
CA ASP A 6 4.19 -1.69 -10.13
C ASP A 6 5.16 -1.97 -8.97
N GLU A 7 6.43 -1.53 -9.06
CA GLU A 7 7.44 -1.79 -8.02
C GLU A 7 7.07 -1.19 -6.65
N VAL A 8 6.52 0.03 -6.67
CA VAL A 8 6.05 0.73 -5.45
C VAL A 8 4.83 0.02 -4.87
N LYS A 9 3.92 -0.44 -5.73
CA LYS A 9 2.71 -1.17 -5.31
C LYS A 9 3.08 -2.54 -4.74
N GLU A 10 3.93 -3.31 -5.41
CA GLU A 10 4.44 -4.60 -4.92
C GLU A 10 5.15 -4.44 -3.58
N SER A 11 6.07 -3.48 -3.45
CA SER A 11 6.76 -3.22 -2.17
C SER A 11 5.78 -2.85 -1.05
N LEU A 12 4.77 -2.03 -1.36
CA LEU A 12 3.73 -1.67 -0.39
C LEU A 12 2.93 -2.90 0.03
N LEU A 13 2.54 -3.75 -0.91
CA LEU A 13 1.75 -4.96 -0.64
C LEU A 13 2.52 -5.99 0.18
N GLU A 14 3.80 -6.22 -0.12
CA GLU A 14 4.66 -7.08 0.70
C GLU A 14 4.73 -6.57 2.14
N MET A 15 4.95 -5.26 2.33
CA MET A 15 4.96 -4.69 3.67
C MET A 15 3.61 -4.83 4.37
N VAL A 16 2.48 -4.69 3.66
CA VAL A 16 1.14 -4.92 4.23
C VAL A 16 0.94 -6.38 4.62
N HIS A 17 1.41 -7.34 3.82
CA HIS A 17 1.36 -8.77 4.14
C HIS A 17 2.17 -9.12 5.39
N ILE A 18 3.34 -8.50 5.55
CA ILE A 18 4.27 -8.75 6.66
C ILE A 18 3.78 -8.05 7.94
N TYR A 19 3.47 -6.75 7.88
CA TYR A 19 3.11 -5.94 9.05
C TYR A 19 1.63 -6.05 9.43
N LYS A 20 0.75 -6.45 8.50
CA LYS A 20 -0.71 -6.47 8.66
C LYS A 20 -1.24 -5.20 9.35
N PRO A 21 -1.00 -4.02 8.75
CA PRO A 21 -1.36 -2.76 9.38
C PRO A 21 -2.87 -2.68 9.62
N LYS A 22 -3.27 -2.34 10.85
CA LYS A 22 -4.69 -2.11 11.19
C LYS A 22 -5.27 -0.88 10.49
N ASP A 23 -4.42 0.12 10.22
CA ASP A 23 -4.80 1.38 9.58
C ASP A 23 -4.07 1.57 8.25
N ALA A 24 -4.74 1.23 7.15
CA ALA A 24 -4.22 1.40 5.79
C ALA A 24 -3.74 2.84 5.52
N ARG A 25 -4.54 3.84 5.92
CA ARG A 25 -4.26 5.26 5.63
C ARG A 25 -3.03 5.78 6.36
N ARG A 26 -2.84 5.38 7.62
CA ARG A 26 -1.67 5.77 8.42
C ARG A 26 -0.42 5.10 7.88
N PHE A 27 -0.52 3.82 7.50
CA PHE A 27 0.56 3.07 6.89
C PHE A 27 1.02 3.66 5.55
N VAL A 28 0.08 3.96 4.64
CA VAL A 28 0.39 4.58 3.36
C VAL A 28 1.00 5.97 3.52
N ASN A 29 0.53 6.78 4.47
CA ASN A 29 1.10 8.12 4.71
C ASN A 29 2.56 8.03 5.21
N ASP A 30 2.84 7.09 6.12
CA ASP A 30 4.21 6.83 6.58
C ASP A 30 5.11 6.34 5.43
N PHE A 31 4.60 5.43 4.59
CA PHE A 31 5.30 4.93 3.41
C PHE A 31 5.60 6.03 2.40
N VAL A 32 4.61 6.85 2.03
CA VAL A 32 4.78 7.98 1.11
C VAL A 32 5.77 8.99 1.64
N ARG A 33 5.73 9.29 2.95
CA ARG A 33 6.72 10.17 3.61
C ARG A 33 8.12 9.57 3.60
N LYS A 34 8.25 8.29 3.94
CA LYS A 34 9.54 7.58 4.05
C LYS A 34 10.25 7.47 2.71
N TYR A 35 9.51 7.24 1.64
CA TYR A 35 10.04 7.08 0.29
C TYR A 35 9.94 8.34 -0.58
N ARG A 36 9.48 9.47 -0.02
CA ARG A 36 9.21 10.72 -0.75
C ARG A 36 8.43 10.50 -2.04
N ILE A 37 7.40 9.66 -1.96
CA ILE A 37 6.54 9.36 -3.11
C ILE A 37 5.77 10.63 -3.47
N THR A 38 5.61 10.87 -4.78
CA THR A 38 4.92 12.03 -5.31
C THR A 38 3.53 12.18 -4.69
N LYS A 39 3.22 13.39 -4.20
CA LYS A 39 1.88 13.76 -3.71
C LYS A 39 0.84 13.48 -4.79
N GLY A 40 -0.23 12.77 -4.43
CA GLY A 40 -1.32 12.35 -5.33
C GLY A 40 -1.51 10.83 -5.42
N TYR A 41 -0.49 10.04 -5.09
CA TYR A 41 -0.61 8.57 -5.05
C TYR A 41 -1.13 8.03 -3.71
N GLU A 42 -1.25 8.87 -2.68
CA GLU A 42 -1.69 8.46 -1.33
C GLU A 42 -3.06 7.78 -1.35
N ASP A 43 -4.02 8.33 -2.10
CA ASP A 43 -5.38 7.78 -2.19
C ASP A 43 -5.41 6.45 -2.96
N GLU A 44 -4.66 6.36 -4.06
CA GLU A 44 -4.54 5.14 -4.87
C GLU A 44 -3.89 4.01 -4.07
N LEU A 45 -2.76 4.30 -3.41
CA LEU A 45 -2.06 3.35 -2.54
C LEU A 45 -2.94 2.96 -1.35
N THR A 46 -3.68 3.88 -0.75
CA THR A 46 -4.60 3.57 0.36
C THR A 46 -5.71 2.61 -0.06
N ASN A 47 -6.31 2.82 -1.24
CA ASN A 47 -7.32 1.90 -1.78
C ASN A 47 -6.74 0.52 -2.10
N LEU A 48 -5.52 0.48 -2.63
CA LEU A 48 -4.81 -0.76 -2.92
C LEU A 48 -4.56 -1.58 -1.64
N VAL A 49 -4.05 -0.94 -0.58
CA VAL A 49 -3.84 -1.58 0.73
C VAL A 49 -5.14 -2.03 1.37
N LYS A 50 -6.20 -1.22 1.31
CA LYS A 50 -7.53 -1.62 1.80
C LYS A 50 -8.05 -2.86 1.09
N GLY A 51 -7.89 -2.92 -0.23
CA GLY A 51 -8.28 -4.07 -1.03
C GLY A 51 -7.56 -5.35 -0.61
N GLU A 52 -6.24 -5.29 -0.46
CA GLU A 52 -5.45 -6.46 -0.02
C GLU A 52 -5.72 -6.86 1.43
N LEU A 53 -5.84 -5.90 2.35
CA LEU A 53 -6.26 -6.19 3.73
C LEU A 53 -7.64 -6.85 3.77
N SER A 54 -8.58 -6.40 2.95
CA SER A 54 -9.91 -7.00 2.87
C SER A 54 -9.86 -8.43 2.32
N LYS A 55 -9.02 -8.70 1.31
CA LYS A 55 -8.82 -10.06 0.79
C LYS A 55 -8.17 -10.97 1.82
N MET A 56 -7.12 -10.51 2.51
CA MET A 56 -6.47 -11.28 3.58
C MET A 56 -7.41 -11.59 4.73
N ASN A 57 -8.34 -10.68 5.05
CA ASN A 57 -9.32 -10.88 6.13
C ASN A 57 -10.48 -11.80 5.70
N LEU A 58 -10.72 -11.95 4.39
CA LEU A 58 -11.70 -12.88 3.81
C LEU A 58 -11.13 -14.30 3.61
N SER A 59 -9.81 -14.48 3.68
CA SER A 59 -9.16 -15.80 3.58
C SER A 59 -9.13 -16.58 4.90
N VAL A 60 -10.03 -16.29 5.85
CA VAL A 60 -10.21 -17.02 7.11
C VAL A 60 -11.55 -17.74 7.17
#